data_AF-X1MQJ2-F1
#
_entry.id   AF-X1MQJ2-F1
#
_cell.length_a   1.000
_cell.length_b   1.000
_cell.length_c   1.000
_cell.angle_alpha   90.00
_cell.angle_beta   90.00
_cell.angle_gamma   90.00
#
_symmetry.space_group_name_H-M   'P 1'
#
loop_
_entity.id
_entity.type
_entity.pdbx_description
1 polymer ?
#
loop_
_entity_poly.entity_id
_entity_poly.type
_entity_poly.pdbx_seq_one_letter_code
_entity_poly.pdbx_strand_id
1 'polypeptide(L)' 'EMAKGKTLEEAMKITPRLVADELEGLPKNKFHCSNLGAQALNKAIQDYLSKKKKGGGKE' A
#
# COMPACT_ATOMS: atom_id res chain seq x y z
N GLU A 1 -9.66 1.99 -2.76
CA GLU A 1 -10.23 3.31 -2.41
C GLU A 1 -9.26 4.24 -1.69
N MET A 2 -8.74 3.95 -0.49
CA MET A 2 -7.85 4.87 0.28
C MET A 2 -6.61 5.40 -0.46
N ALA A 3 -6.08 4.64 -1.44
CA ALA A 3 -4.90 4.99 -2.23
C ALA A 3 -5.23 5.73 -3.55
N LYS A 4 -6.52 5.79 -3.95
CA LYS A 4 -6.93 6.34 -5.24
C LYS A 4 -6.86 7.87 -5.19
N GLY A 5 -6.25 8.48 -6.19
CA GLY A 5 -6.06 9.94 -6.26
C GLY A 5 -4.93 10.51 -5.38
N LYS A 6 -4.29 9.68 -4.55
CA LYS A 6 -3.12 10.05 -3.75
C LYS A 6 -1.84 9.93 -4.57
N THR A 7 -0.81 10.69 -4.18
CA THR A 7 0.54 10.50 -4.73
C THR A 7 1.15 9.19 -4.24
N LEU A 8 2.20 8.69 -4.92
CA LEU A 8 2.87 7.46 -4.51
C LEU A 8 3.45 7.56 -3.09
N GLU A 9 3.94 8.74 -2.69
CA GLU A 9 4.47 9.01 -1.36
C GLU A 9 3.37 8.94 -0.29
N GLU A 10 2.19 9.47 -0.60
CA GLU A 10 1.03 9.38 0.29
C GLU A 10 0.48 7.96 0.37
N ALA A 11 0.45 7.25 -0.74
CA ALA A 11 0.02 5.85 -0.78
C ALA A 11 0.98 4.93 0.00
N MET A 12 2.28 5.22 0.03
CA MET A 12 3.25 4.51 0.88
C MET A 12 3.03 4.71 2.38
N LYS A 13 2.42 5.83 2.79
CA LYS A 13 2.10 6.08 4.21
C LYS A 13 0.90 5.26 4.69
N ILE A 14 0.21 4.53 3.81
CA ILE A 14 -0.91 3.67 4.18
C ILE A 14 -0.36 2.43 4.89
N THR A 15 -0.59 2.38 6.21
CA THR A 15 -0.18 1.26 7.07
C THR A 15 -1.36 0.35 7.39
N PRO A 16 -1.12 -0.92 7.79
CA PRO A 16 -2.16 -1.81 8.30
C PRO A 16 -3.01 -1.19 9.41
N ARG A 17 -2.38 -0.38 10.26
CA ARG A 17 -3.04 0.32 11.35
C ARG A 17 -4.00 1.39 10.82
N LEU A 18 -3.57 2.18 9.83
CA LEU A 18 -4.41 3.18 9.18
C LEU A 18 -5.61 2.54 8.48
N VAL A 19 -5.38 1.41 7.80
CA VAL A 19 -6.46 0.63 7.15
C VAL A 19 -7.43 0.07 8.19
N ALA A 20 -6.94 -0.36 9.35
CA ALA A 20 -7.80 -0.86 10.42
C ALA A 20 -8.61 0.26 11.11
N ASP A 21 -8.05 1.46 11.19
CA ASP A 21 -8.68 2.66 11.76
C ASP A 21 -9.79 3.19 10.84
N GLU A 22 -9.51 3.25 9.53
CA GLU A 22 -10.48 3.67 8.49
C GLU A 22 -11.68 2.71 8.37
N LEU A 23 -11.49 1.45 8.76
CA LEU A 23 -12.55 0.44 8.81
C LEU A 23 -13.30 0.45 10.16
N GLU A 24 -13.28 1.58 10.87
CA GLU A 24 -13.94 1.82 12.17
C GLU A 24 -13.50 0.85 13.28
N GLY A 25 -12.29 0.30 13.14
CA GLY A 25 -11.73 -0.71 14.02
C GLY A 25 -12.16 -2.13 13.64
N LEU A 26 -11.23 -2.91 13.08
CA LEU A 26 -11.49 -4.34 12.90
C LEU A 26 -11.41 -5.09 14.23
N PRO A 27 -12.32 -6.06 14.46
CA PRO A 27 -12.14 -7.02 15.55
C PRO A 27 -10.79 -7.75 15.40
N LYS A 28 -10.14 -8.06 16.53
CA LYS A 28 -8.75 -8.61 16.59
C LYS A 28 -8.51 -9.79 15.63
N ASN A 29 -9.53 -10.59 15.34
CA ASN A 29 -9.49 -11.75 14.44
C ASN A 29 -9.45 -11.40 12.94
N LYS A 30 -9.74 -10.16 12.54
CA LYS A 30 -9.72 -9.69 11.14
C LYS A 30 -8.56 -8.75 10.82
N PHE A 31 -7.77 -8.38 11.84
CA PHE A 31 -6.60 -7.51 11.70
C PHE A 31 -5.53 -8.06 10.72
N HIS A 32 -5.43 -9.39 10.58
CA HIS A 32 -4.53 -10.03 9.63
C HIS A 32 -4.83 -9.66 8.17
N CYS A 33 -6.11 -9.51 7.82
CA CYS A 33 -6.55 -9.16 6.46
C CYS A 33 -6.15 -7.72 6.10
N SER A 34 -6.24 -6.78 7.05
CA SER A 34 -5.81 -5.39 6.87
C SER A 34 -4.30 -5.28 6.68
N ASN A 35 -3.53 -6.17 7.31
CA ASN A 35 -2.09 -6.26 7.13
C ASN A 35 -1.71 -6.71 5.71
N LEU A 36 -2.41 -7.72 5.18
CA LEU A 36 -2.14 -8.25 3.84
C LEU A 36 -2.39 -7.19 2.75
N GLY A 37 -3.49 -6.44 2.84
CA GLY A 37 -3.83 -5.39 1.88
C GLY A 37 -2.82 -4.24 1.85
N ALA A 38 -2.43 -3.74 3.02
CA ALA A 38 -1.45 -2.65 3.12
C ALA A 38 -0.05 -3.09 2.66
N GLN A 39 0.37 -4.32 2.96
CA GLN A 39 1.65 -4.86 2.47
C GLN A 39 1.65 -5.04 0.96
N ALA A 40 0.57 -5.58 0.38
CA ALA A 40 0.43 -5.75 -1.06
C ALA A 40 0.51 -4.40 -1.79
N LEU A 41 -0.20 -3.38 -1.28
CA LEU A 41 -0.14 -2.02 -1.84
C LEU A 41 1.28 -1.44 -1.81
N ASN A 42 1.96 -1.50 -0.67
CA ASN A 42 3.34 -1.01 -0.55
C ASN A 42 4.29 -1.71 -1.51
N LYS A 43 4.18 -3.04 -1.63
CA LYS A 43 5.01 -3.83 -2.54
C LYS A 43 4.75 -3.50 -4.01
N ALA A 44 3.49 -3.26 -4.39
CA ALA A 44 3.13 -2.82 -5.73
C ALA A 44 3.72 -1.43 -6.06
N ILE A 45 3.67 -0.49 -5.11
CA ILE A 45 4.27 0.85 -5.29
C ILE A 45 5.80 0.74 -5.43
N GLN A 46 6.45 -0.09 -4.61
CA GLN A 46 7.89 -0.32 -4.72
C GLN A 46 8.29 -0.97 -6.04
N ASP A 47 7.52 -1.93 -6.54
CA ASP A 47 7.73 -2.55 -7.85
C ASP A 47 7.59 -1.52 -8.98
N TYR A 48 6.54 -0.70 -8.95
CA TYR A 48 6.36 0.39 -9.90
C TYR A 48 7.53 1.38 -9.89
N LEU A 49 7.98 1.82 -8.71
CA LEU A 49 9.13 2.73 -8.59
C LEU A 49 10.42 2.07 -9.09
N SER A 50 10.62 0.79 -8.78
CA SER A 50 11.78 0.02 -9.23
C SER A 50 11.80 -0.15 -10.74
N LYS A 51 10.63 -0.42 -11.35
CA LYS A 51 10.46 -0.48 -12.81
C LYS A 51 10.64 0.89 -13.47
N LYS A 52 10.08 1.95 -12.89
CA LYS A 52 10.31 3.34 -13.36
C LYS A 52 11.79 3.72 -13.31
N LYS A 53 12.52 3.27 -12.29
CA LYS A 53 13.97 3.48 -12.17
C LYS A 53 14.79 2.59 -13.14
N LYS A 54 14.29 1.40 -13.48
CA LYS A 54 14.88 0.49 -14.48
C LYS A 54 14.47 0.77 -15.93
N GLY A 55 13.44 1.59 -16.16
CA GLY A 55 13.01 2.04 -17.48
C GLY A 55 13.95 3.03 -18.18
N GLY A 56 15.07 3.39 -17.53
CA GLY A 56 16.22 4.05 -18.17
C GLY A 56 17.30 3.09 -18.66
N GLY A 57 17.05 1.78 -18.67
CA GLY A 57 18.01 0.82 -19.22
C GLY A 57 17.47 -0.60 -19.21
N LYS A 58 16.92 -1.02 -20.35
CA LYS A 58 17.50 -2.06 -21.22
C LYS A 58 16.54 -2.45 -22.34
N GLU A 59 17.09 -2.29 -23.55
CA GLU A 59 16.80 -3.00 -24.79
C GLU A 59 16.59 -4.52 -24.59
#